data_AF-A0A9P9ZGM1-F1
#
_entry.id   AF-A0A9P9ZGM1-F1
#
_cell.length_a   1.000
_cell.length_b   1.000
_cell.length_c   1.000
_cell.angle_alpha   90.00
_cell.angle_beta   90.00
_cell.angle_gamma   90.00
#
_symmetry.space_group_name_H-M   'P 1'
#
loop_
_entity.id
_entity.type
_entity.pdbx_description
1 polymer ?
#
loop_
_entity_poly.entity_id
_entity_poly.type
_entity_poly.pdbx_seq_one_letter_code
_entity_poly.pdbx_strand_id
1 'polypeptide(L)'
;MEIQNPIRSPLALGPTEKEQASFDALLELCRSRGYLDHPVSLSNEDVRDGLNDETTFLKFLRGRSFDVDGALQQFEKAREIRSSVDATAAYDTISINDFENTKSMYPHWSGRRDKRGLPICIFDIASLDTVTTTSYGKDRRDGSFWFMIIWLVFFTFKQAWNVRAYAQDISKLLATCYPEVVARVYKEDVMPTLRETIDIENIPTQYGGRLNIKPVDFATQLCPVIAQAIKWEGTLRGEIPAGPIKFVVDEQGGRSIVAVGTATGGKMRKELVARIP
;
A
#
# COMPACT_ATOMS: atom_id res chain seq x y z
N MET A 1 21.22 -22.32 1.60
CA MET A 1 20.96 -21.67 2.89
C MET A 1 19.49 -21.89 3.18
N GLU A 2 19.16 -22.61 4.25
CA GLU A 2 17.77 -22.95 4.56
C GLU A 2 17.00 -21.70 4.95
N ILE A 3 15.81 -21.51 4.38
CA ILE A 3 14.93 -20.40 4.74
C ILE A 3 14.27 -20.79 6.06
N GLN A 4 14.78 -20.25 7.17
CA GLN A 4 14.16 -20.46 8.48
C GLN A 4 12.69 -20.03 8.43
N ASN A 5 11.86 -20.85 9.10
CA ASN A 5 10.41 -20.86 8.99
C ASN A 5 9.83 -19.43 9.05
N PRO A 6 9.10 -18.95 8.02
CA PRO A 6 8.68 -17.55 7.95
C PRO A 6 7.74 -17.24 9.11
N ILE A 7 8.23 -16.42 10.05
CA ILE A 7 7.48 -15.96 11.22
C ILE A 7 6.20 -15.29 10.73
N ARG A 8 5.06 -15.99 10.87
CA ARG A 8 3.75 -15.44 10.52
C ARG A 8 3.47 -14.29 11.48
N SER A 9 3.24 -13.09 10.91
CA SER A 9 2.75 -11.97 11.68
C SER A 9 1.45 -12.37 12.39
N PRO A 10 1.21 -11.97 13.66
CA PRO A 10 -0.10 -12.17 14.30
C PRO A 10 -1.27 -11.59 13.50
N LEU A 11 -1.00 -10.57 12.67
CA LEU A 11 -1.95 -9.94 11.75
C LEU A 11 -2.30 -10.80 10.52
N ALA A 12 -1.56 -11.89 10.28
CA ALA A 12 -1.83 -12.91 9.27
C ALA A 12 -2.43 -14.19 9.88
N LEU A 13 -2.86 -14.11 11.15
CA LEU A 13 -3.74 -15.08 11.80
C LEU A 13 -5.13 -14.45 11.92
N GLY A 14 -6.17 -15.26 11.72
CA GLY A 14 -7.56 -14.88 11.89
C GLY A 14 -7.91 -14.52 13.34
N PRO A 15 -9.21 -14.36 13.68
CA PRO A 15 -9.63 -14.19 15.06
C PRO A 15 -9.18 -15.39 15.91
N THR A 16 -8.71 -15.11 17.12
CA THR A 16 -8.61 -16.13 18.17
C THR A 16 -9.98 -16.37 18.80
N GLU A 17 -10.13 -17.46 19.54
CA GLU A 17 -11.39 -17.82 20.25
C GLU A 17 -11.99 -16.68 21.09
N LYS A 18 -11.14 -15.79 21.62
CA LYS A 18 -11.53 -14.62 22.44
C LYS A 18 -11.95 -13.40 21.60
N GLU A 19 -11.54 -13.33 20.35
CA GLU A 19 -11.88 -12.26 19.41
C GLU A 19 -13.11 -12.61 18.57
N GLN A 20 -13.37 -13.92 18.36
CA GLN A 20 -14.39 -14.46 17.47
C GLN A 20 -15.77 -13.83 17.66
N ALA A 21 -16.29 -13.77 18.90
CA ALA A 21 -17.63 -13.25 19.15
C ALA A 21 -17.79 -11.76 18.76
N SER A 22 -16.77 -10.92 18.97
CA SER A 22 -16.77 -9.53 18.52
C SER A 22 -16.57 -9.40 17.01
N PHE A 23 -15.83 -10.33 16.40
CA PHE A 23 -15.61 -10.38 14.96
C PHE A 23 -16.88 -10.79 14.21
N ASP A 24 -17.59 -11.82 14.67
CA ASP A 24 -18.87 -12.26 14.12
C ASP A 24 -19.93 -11.16 14.21
N ALA A 25 -20.00 -10.45 15.35
CA ALA A 25 -20.88 -9.29 15.55
C ALA A 25 -20.56 -8.14 14.58
N LEU A 26 -19.27 -7.81 14.38
CA LEU A 26 -18.86 -6.81 13.40
C LEU A 26 -19.21 -7.25 11.97
N LEU A 27 -18.99 -8.51 11.60
CA LEU A 27 -19.35 -9.03 10.28
C LEU A 27 -20.85 -9.01 10.03
N GLU A 28 -21.70 -9.29 11.02
CA GLU A 28 -23.17 -9.19 10.87
C GLU A 28 -23.63 -7.74 10.73
N LEU A 29 -23.06 -6.80 11.48
CA LEU A 29 -23.35 -5.37 11.29
C LEU A 29 -22.88 -4.89 9.89
N CYS A 30 -21.70 -5.32 9.43
CA CYS A 30 -21.25 -5.05 8.07
C CYS A 30 -22.16 -5.72 7.01
N ARG A 31 -22.66 -6.92 7.25
CA ARG A 31 -23.61 -7.63 6.37
C ARG A 31 -24.92 -6.86 6.23
N SER A 32 -25.53 -6.47 7.34
CA SER A 32 -26.80 -5.71 7.36
C SER A 32 -26.72 -4.33 6.67
N ARG A 33 -25.52 -3.76 6.53
CA ARG A 33 -25.29 -2.48 5.82
C ARG A 33 -24.81 -2.65 4.36
N GLY A 34 -24.68 -3.88 3.85
CA GLY A 34 -24.15 -4.16 2.50
C GLY A 34 -22.64 -3.89 2.35
N TYR A 35 -21.89 -4.01 3.44
CA TYR A 35 -20.46 -3.65 3.48
C TYR A 35 -19.53 -4.85 3.23
N LEU A 36 -20.09 -6.08 3.21
CA LEU A 36 -19.38 -7.30 2.78
C LEU A 36 -19.48 -7.54 1.26
N ASP A 37 -20.26 -6.74 0.55
CA ASP A 37 -20.53 -6.88 -0.89
C ASP A 37 -19.29 -6.52 -1.73
N HIS A 38 -19.36 -6.75 -3.04
CA HIS A 38 -18.28 -6.32 -3.94
C HIS A 38 -18.32 -4.78 -4.09
N PRO A 39 -17.21 -4.05 -3.81
CA PRO A 39 -17.18 -2.61 -4.02
C PRO A 39 -17.48 -2.24 -5.48
N VAL A 40 -18.37 -1.27 -5.70
CA VAL A 40 -18.80 -0.83 -7.04
C VAL A 40 -17.66 -0.18 -7.85
N SER A 41 -16.62 0.32 -7.18
CA SER A 41 -15.40 0.87 -7.79
C SER A 41 -14.38 -0.20 -8.21
N LEU A 42 -14.63 -1.48 -7.93
CA LEU A 42 -13.79 -2.60 -8.35
C LEU A 42 -14.49 -3.39 -9.48
N SER A 43 -13.72 -3.88 -10.44
CA SER A 43 -14.21 -4.88 -11.39
C SER A 43 -14.27 -6.27 -10.74
N ASN A 44 -15.13 -7.18 -11.22
CA ASN A 44 -15.37 -8.50 -10.58
C ASN A 44 -14.11 -9.38 -10.40
N GLU A 45 -13.03 -9.08 -11.10
CA GLU A 45 -11.74 -9.78 -11.00
C GLU A 45 -10.78 -9.13 -9.99
N ASP A 46 -11.05 -7.92 -9.48
CA ASP A 46 -10.15 -7.23 -8.57
C ASP A 46 -10.18 -7.81 -7.16
N VAL A 47 -9.02 -7.87 -6.49
CA VAL A 47 -8.98 -8.29 -5.09
C VAL A 47 -9.56 -7.21 -4.16
N ARG A 48 -10.28 -7.65 -3.13
CA ARG A 48 -10.89 -6.80 -2.09
C ARG A 48 -9.99 -6.55 -0.87
N ASP A 49 -8.78 -7.11 -0.89
CA ASP A 49 -7.75 -7.03 0.15
C ASP A 49 -7.52 -5.59 0.62
N GLY A 50 -7.62 -5.34 1.93
CA GLY A 50 -7.41 -4.02 2.51
C GLY A 50 -8.60 -3.06 2.38
N LEU A 51 -9.58 -3.38 1.53
CA LEU A 51 -10.79 -2.58 1.32
C LEU A 51 -11.94 -3.05 2.20
N ASN A 52 -12.42 -4.28 2.00
CA ASN A 52 -13.52 -4.89 2.77
C ASN A 52 -13.45 -6.42 2.84
N ASP A 53 -12.24 -6.98 2.95
CA ASP A 53 -12.03 -8.39 3.29
C ASP A 53 -12.06 -8.63 4.81
N GLU A 54 -12.21 -9.88 5.23
CA GLU A 54 -12.20 -10.30 6.65
C GLU A 54 -10.95 -9.83 7.41
N THR A 55 -9.77 -9.86 6.77
CA THR A 55 -8.52 -9.34 7.34
C THR A 55 -8.61 -7.85 7.65
N THR A 56 -9.34 -7.08 6.82
CA THR A 56 -9.56 -5.65 7.06
C THR A 56 -10.48 -5.44 8.26
N PHE A 57 -11.62 -6.12 8.33
CA PHE A 57 -12.53 -5.99 9.49
C PHE A 57 -11.84 -6.38 10.79
N LEU A 58 -11.01 -7.42 10.79
CA LEU A 58 -10.24 -7.86 11.95
C LEU A 58 -9.18 -6.83 12.38
N LYS A 59 -8.59 -6.09 11.44
CA LYS A 59 -7.67 -4.96 11.73
C LYS A 59 -8.40 -3.76 12.35
N PHE A 60 -9.57 -3.39 11.83
CA PHE A 60 -10.39 -2.32 12.44
C PHE A 60 -10.82 -2.70 13.87
N LEU A 61 -11.21 -3.97 14.08
CA LEU A 61 -11.60 -4.49 15.39
C LEU A 61 -10.42 -4.54 16.39
N ARG A 62 -9.25 -5.06 15.98
CA ARG A 62 -8.03 -5.09 16.80
C ARG A 62 -7.53 -3.68 17.13
N GLY A 63 -7.52 -2.78 16.15
CA GLY A 63 -7.18 -1.35 16.33
C GLY A 63 -8.16 -0.58 17.22
N ARG A 64 -9.32 -1.18 17.56
CA ARG A 64 -10.29 -0.67 18.53
C ARG A 64 -10.44 -1.53 19.78
N SER A 65 -9.49 -2.43 20.05
CA SER A 65 -9.51 -3.28 21.24
C SER A 65 -10.83 -4.04 21.42
N PHE A 66 -11.41 -4.49 20.30
CA PHE A 66 -12.65 -5.28 20.21
C PHE A 66 -13.95 -4.53 20.51
N ASP A 67 -13.91 -3.19 20.57
CA ASP A 67 -15.09 -2.33 20.43
C ASP A 67 -15.65 -2.42 19.00
N VAL A 68 -16.81 -3.09 18.88
CA VAL A 68 -17.48 -3.37 17.61
C VAL A 68 -18.05 -2.10 16.97
N ASP A 69 -18.68 -1.22 17.75
CA ASP A 69 -19.28 0.02 17.26
C ASP A 69 -18.19 1.03 16.87
N GLY A 70 -17.12 1.16 17.68
CA GLY A 70 -15.97 2.00 17.37
C GLY A 70 -15.18 1.51 16.14
N ALA A 71 -15.08 0.19 15.94
CA ALA A 71 -14.49 -0.40 14.74
C ALA A 71 -15.33 -0.08 13.49
N LEU A 72 -16.65 -0.22 13.58
CA LEU A 72 -17.58 0.05 12.50
C LEU A 72 -17.61 1.54 12.12
N GLN A 73 -17.69 2.45 13.09
CA GLN A 73 -17.62 3.91 12.86
C GLN A 73 -16.29 4.31 12.20
N GLN A 74 -15.17 3.71 12.61
CA GLN A 74 -13.88 3.98 11.97
C GLN A 74 -13.82 3.42 10.54
N PHE A 75 -14.38 2.24 10.30
CA PHE A 75 -14.47 1.64 8.97
C PHE A 75 -15.35 2.46 8.02
N GLU A 76 -16.49 2.99 8.51
CA GLU A 76 -17.37 3.89 7.77
C GLU A 76 -16.64 5.19 7.39
N LYS A 77 -15.95 5.82 8.34
CA LYS A 77 -15.12 6.99 8.07
C LYS A 77 -13.96 6.69 7.11
N ALA A 78 -13.33 5.52 7.23
CA ALA A 78 -12.29 5.10 6.29
C ALA A 78 -12.87 4.92 4.87
N ARG A 79 -14.09 4.37 4.74
CA ARG A 79 -14.80 4.24 3.47
C ARG A 79 -15.25 5.57 2.90
N GLU A 80 -15.71 6.52 3.71
CA GLU A 80 -16.02 7.89 3.27
C GLU A 80 -14.81 8.53 2.59
N ILE A 81 -13.67 8.58 3.31
CA ILE A 81 -12.44 9.19 2.78
C ILE A 81 -11.93 8.41 1.55
N ARG A 82 -11.98 7.07 1.55
CA ARG A 82 -11.69 6.25 0.36
C ARG A 82 -12.62 6.55 -0.82
N SER A 83 -13.92 6.72 -0.60
CA SER A 83 -14.90 7.01 -1.66
C SER A 83 -14.78 8.41 -2.24
N SER A 84 -14.18 9.36 -1.51
CA SER A 84 -13.80 10.67 -2.05
C SER A 84 -12.60 10.61 -3.01
N VAL A 85 -12.01 9.43 -3.22
CA VAL A 85 -10.78 9.19 -3.99
C VAL A 85 -10.95 7.97 -4.90
N ASP A 86 -11.32 8.17 -6.17
CA ASP A 86 -11.52 7.09 -7.16
C ASP A 86 -10.19 6.48 -7.65
N ALA A 87 -9.52 5.80 -6.73
CA ALA A 87 -8.18 5.24 -6.93
C ALA A 87 -8.17 4.07 -7.91
N THR A 88 -9.20 3.23 -7.91
CA THR A 88 -9.23 2.02 -8.74
C THR A 88 -9.39 2.36 -10.22
N ALA A 89 -10.38 3.18 -10.59
CA ALA A 89 -10.58 3.55 -11.99
C ALA A 89 -9.36 4.33 -12.53
N ALA A 90 -8.71 5.12 -11.67
CA ALA A 90 -7.45 5.78 -12.00
C ALA A 90 -6.30 4.80 -12.24
N TYR A 91 -6.14 3.73 -11.46
CA TYR A 91 -5.12 2.69 -11.73
C TYR A 91 -5.31 2.03 -13.11
N ASP A 92 -6.54 1.74 -13.53
CA ASP A 92 -6.80 1.10 -14.83
C ASP A 92 -6.64 2.05 -16.02
N THR A 93 -6.78 3.36 -15.83
CA THR A 93 -6.79 4.36 -16.91
C THR A 93 -5.55 5.25 -17.01
N ILE A 94 -4.77 5.41 -15.93
CA ILE A 94 -3.62 6.32 -15.88
C ILE A 94 -2.57 6.00 -16.95
N SER A 95 -2.06 7.03 -17.62
CA SER A 95 -0.94 6.94 -18.57
C SER A 95 0.29 6.33 -17.90
N ILE A 96 0.88 5.31 -18.54
CA ILE A 96 2.05 4.58 -18.03
C ILE A 96 3.22 5.53 -17.75
N ASN A 97 3.47 6.48 -18.67
CA ASN A 97 4.54 7.47 -18.51
C ASN A 97 4.28 8.41 -17.34
N ASP A 98 3.03 8.84 -17.14
CA ASP A 98 2.68 9.76 -16.08
C ASP A 98 2.69 9.06 -14.70
N PHE A 99 2.34 7.77 -14.65
CA PHE A 99 2.55 6.92 -13.46
C PHE A 99 4.03 6.79 -13.10
N GLU A 100 4.91 6.42 -14.04
CA GLU A 100 6.35 6.33 -13.77
C GLU A 100 6.95 7.69 -13.36
N ASN A 101 6.53 8.79 -13.99
CA ASN A 101 6.92 10.14 -13.61
C ASN A 101 6.61 10.43 -12.13
N THR A 102 5.44 10.04 -11.62
CA THR A 102 5.07 10.26 -10.20
C THR A 102 5.93 9.48 -9.20
N LYS A 103 6.60 8.38 -9.59
CA LYS A 103 7.57 7.70 -8.70
C LYS A 103 8.72 8.60 -8.28
N SER A 104 9.14 9.54 -9.15
CA SER A 104 10.20 10.51 -8.84
C SER A 104 9.80 11.55 -7.79
N MET A 105 8.50 11.76 -7.57
CA MET A 105 8.00 12.73 -6.59
C MET A 105 8.11 12.22 -5.15
N TYR A 106 8.12 10.89 -4.97
CA TYR A 106 8.19 10.26 -3.65
C TYR A 106 8.99 8.94 -3.71
N PRO A 107 10.33 9.03 -3.68
CA PRO A 107 11.21 7.88 -3.65
C PRO A 107 10.91 7.00 -2.44
N HIS A 108 10.52 5.75 -2.71
CA HIS A 108 10.12 4.82 -1.67
C HIS A 108 10.70 3.44 -1.93
N TRP A 109 11.27 2.84 -0.89
CA TRP A 109 11.83 1.50 -0.98
C TRP A 109 11.05 0.57 -0.05
N SER A 110 10.63 -0.58 -0.57
CA SER A 110 10.05 -1.64 0.24
C SER A 110 10.86 -2.91 0.06
N GLY A 111 11.29 -3.51 1.17
CA GLY A 111 12.23 -4.63 1.11
C GLY A 111 12.75 -5.05 2.48
N ARG A 112 13.50 -6.16 2.48
CA ARG A 112 13.98 -6.85 3.69
C ARG A 112 12.84 -7.06 4.72
N ARG A 113 13.19 -7.36 5.97
CA ARG A 113 12.26 -7.51 7.09
C ARG A 113 12.91 -6.98 8.39
N ASP A 114 12.07 -6.56 9.35
CA ASP A 114 12.48 -6.36 10.73
C ASP A 114 12.73 -7.72 11.43
N LYS A 115 13.24 -7.71 12.67
CA LYS A 115 13.51 -8.93 13.45
C LYS A 115 12.25 -9.73 13.82
N ARG A 116 11.05 -9.20 13.57
CA ARG A 116 9.75 -9.87 13.76
C ARG A 116 9.24 -10.50 12.45
N GLY A 117 9.97 -10.32 11.34
CA GLY A 117 9.55 -10.78 10.01
C GLY A 117 8.61 -9.82 9.28
N LEU A 118 8.38 -8.60 9.76
CA LEU A 118 7.53 -7.62 9.07
C LEU A 118 8.33 -6.92 7.95
N PRO A 119 7.73 -6.67 6.77
CA PRO A 119 8.42 -5.94 5.69
C PRO A 119 8.75 -4.51 6.12
N ILE A 120 9.89 -3.99 5.66
CA ILE A 120 10.28 -2.60 5.91
C ILE A 120 9.89 -1.77 4.69
N CYS A 121 9.23 -0.64 4.93
CA CYS A 121 8.98 0.40 3.93
C CYS A 121 9.67 1.69 4.39
N ILE A 122 10.36 2.35 3.47
CA ILE A 122 11.15 3.56 3.67
C ILE A 122 10.63 4.60 2.68
N PHE A 123 10.48 5.82 3.15
CA PHE A 123 9.98 6.96 2.38
C PHE A 123 10.92 8.15 2.56
N ASP A 124 11.37 8.74 1.47
CA ASP A 124 12.01 10.06 1.53
C ASP A 124 10.92 11.14 1.56
N ILE A 125 10.89 11.89 2.67
CA ILE A 125 9.96 13.01 2.89
C ILE A 125 10.65 14.37 2.59
N ALA A 126 11.98 14.42 2.60
CA ALA A 126 12.72 15.65 2.32
C ALA A 126 12.67 16.03 0.82
N SER A 127 12.55 15.03 -0.07
CA SER A 127 12.39 15.26 -1.51
C SER A 127 11.10 15.97 -1.94
N LEU A 128 10.12 16.12 -1.03
CA LEU A 128 8.81 16.72 -1.33
C LEU A 128 8.80 18.26 -1.31
N ASP A 129 9.78 18.90 -0.66
CA ASP A 129 9.57 20.24 -0.09
C ASP A 129 9.73 21.43 -1.07
N THR A 130 10.51 21.30 -2.16
CA THR A 130 10.93 22.50 -2.95
C THR A 130 11.05 22.41 -4.47
N VAL A 131 11.35 21.26 -5.09
CA VAL A 131 11.80 21.24 -6.52
C VAL A 131 10.82 20.59 -7.50
N THR A 132 10.04 19.59 -7.09
CA THR A 132 9.14 18.83 -7.98
C THR A 132 7.82 19.54 -8.28
N THR A 133 7.40 20.48 -7.42
CA THR A 133 6.08 21.14 -7.50
C THR A 133 5.98 22.15 -8.66
N THR A 134 7.07 22.84 -8.99
CA THR A 134 7.05 24.00 -9.90
C THR A 134 7.09 23.61 -11.39
N SER A 135 7.63 22.44 -11.72
CA SER A 135 7.76 21.94 -13.10
C SER A 135 6.45 21.38 -13.66
N TYR A 136 5.65 20.69 -12.83
CA TYR A 136 4.40 20.05 -13.27
C TYR A 136 3.20 21.01 -13.37
N GLY A 137 3.25 22.18 -12.74
CA GLY A 137 2.13 23.13 -12.70
C GLY A 137 1.86 23.93 -13.98
N LYS A 138 2.59 23.70 -15.09
CA LYS A 138 2.48 24.50 -16.32
C LYS A 138 1.87 23.81 -17.53
N ASP A 139 1.79 22.48 -17.55
CA ASP A 139 1.40 21.73 -18.75
C ASP A 139 0.41 20.59 -18.45
N ARG A 140 -0.90 20.92 -18.38
CA ARG A 140 -1.97 20.06 -18.92
C ARG A 140 -3.36 20.71 -18.89
N ARG A 141 -4.20 20.22 -19.80
CA ARG A 141 -5.63 20.53 -19.94
C ARG A 141 -6.45 19.25 -19.87
N ASP A 142 -6.46 18.59 -18.72
CA ASP A 142 -7.55 17.66 -18.37
C ASP A 142 -7.65 17.44 -16.85
N GLY A 143 -8.85 17.17 -16.34
CA GLY A 143 -9.19 17.29 -14.92
C GLY A 143 -9.00 16.05 -14.04
N SER A 144 -8.60 14.92 -14.62
CA SER A 144 -8.92 13.58 -14.09
C SER A 144 -7.70 12.78 -13.61
N PHE A 145 -6.72 13.42 -12.96
CA PHE A 145 -5.34 12.88 -12.89
C PHE A 145 -4.71 12.78 -11.49
N TRP A 146 -5.49 12.46 -10.44
CA TRP A 146 -5.09 12.76 -9.05
C TRP A 146 -5.18 11.63 -8.02
N PHE A 147 -5.41 10.36 -8.40
CA PHE A 147 -6.23 9.49 -7.54
C PHE A 147 -5.62 8.26 -6.84
N MET A 148 -4.35 7.84 -7.04
CA MET A 148 -3.84 6.64 -6.31
C MET A 148 -2.50 6.82 -5.58
N ILE A 149 -1.43 7.32 -6.21
CA ILE A 149 -0.14 7.61 -5.56
C ILE A 149 -0.25 8.76 -4.51
N ILE A 150 -1.42 9.41 -4.46
CA ILE A 150 -1.64 10.69 -3.82
C ILE A 150 -2.54 10.53 -2.58
N TRP A 151 -2.21 9.56 -1.70
CA TRP A 151 -2.75 9.53 -0.33
C TRP A 151 -1.85 10.25 0.68
N LEU A 152 -0.53 10.16 0.50
CA LEU A 152 0.44 10.93 1.28
C LEU A 152 0.59 12.37 0.77
N VAL A 153 0.16 12.66 -0.46
CA VAL A 153 0.41 13.95 -1.13
C VAL A 153 -0.84 14.84 -1.30
N PHE A 154 -2.09 14.33 -1.21
CA PHE A 154 -3.27 15.20 -1.31
C PHE A 154 -3.50 16.07 -0.06
N PHE A 155 -3.25 15.53 1.13
CA PHE A 155 -3.43 16.27 2.39
C PHE A 155 -2.52 17.52 2.48
N THR A 156 -1.40 17.51 1.75
CA THR A 156 -0.46 18.63 1.59
C THR A 156 -1.17 19.92 1.14
N PHE A 157 -2.21 19.84 0.32
CA PHE A 157 -2.76 21.02 -0.37
C PHE A 157 -3.87 21.79 0.36
N LYS A 158 -4.15 21.50 1.65
CA LYS A 158 -5.01 22.39 2.48
C LYS A 158 -4.37 22.98 3.73
N GLN A 159 -3.36 22.37 4.36
CA GLN A 159 -2.64 22.97 5.51
C GLN A 159 -1.14 22.57 5.59
N ALA A 160 -0.36 22.77 4.53
CA ALA A 160 1.11 22.60 4.58
C ALA A 160 1.86 23.94 4.61
N TRP A 161 2.20 24.40 5.82
CA TRP A 161 3.27 25.39 6.05
C TRP A 161 4.27 24.91 7.12
N ASN A 162 4.21 23.62 7.49
CA ASN A 162 5.05 23.01 8.52
C ASN A 162 5.09 21.49 8.39
N VAL A 163 6.29 20.91 8.28
CA VAL A 163 6.52 19.45 8.21
C VAL A 163 5.92 18.68 9.40
N ARG A 164 5.81 19.32 10.58
CA ARG A 164 5.18 18.72 11.77
C ARG A 164 3.67 18.54 11.62
N ALA A 165 2.98 19.46 10.93
CA ALA A 165 1.55 19.34 10.66
C ALA A 165 1.31 18.23 9.63
N TYR A 166 2.10 18.22 8.54
CA TYR A 166 2.10 17.18 7.51
C TYR A 166 2.24 15.77 8.10
N ALA A 167 3.26 15.55 8.95
CA ALA A 167 3.47 14.27 9.63
C ALA A 167 2.31 13.88 10.57
N GLN A 168 1.69 14.85 11.25
CA GLN A 168 0.54 14.60 12.13
C GLN A 168 -0.72 14.22 11.34
N ASP A 169 -1.01 14.89 10.22
CA ASP A 169 -2.18 14.60 9.40
C ASP A 169 -2.05 13.27 8.65
N ILE A 170 -0.86 12.95 8.13
CA ILE A 170 -0.54 11.60 7.64
C ILE A 170 -0.74 10.55 8.73
N SER A 171 -0.29 10.80 9.96
CA SER A 171 -0.46 9.86 11.07
C SER A 171 -1.95 9.61 11.39
N LYS A 172 -2.79 10.67 11.38
CA LYS A 172 -4.25 10.55 11.56
C LYS A 172 -4.89 9.77 10.40
N LEU A 173 -4.47 10.05 9.16
CA LEU A 173 -5.00 9.45 7.94
C LEU A 173 -4.69 7.95 7.88
N LEU A 174 -3.43 7.58 8.14
CA LEU A 174 -2.97 6.19 8.23
C LEU A 174 -3.67 5.46 9.39
N ALA A 175 -3.75 6.05 10.58
CA ALA A 175 -4.46 5.44 11.71
C ALA A 175 -5.96 5.25 11.44
N THR A 176 -6.61 6.15 10.70
CA THR A 176 -8.03 6.05 10.34
C THR A 176 -8.26 4.98 9.28
N CYS A 177 -7.52 5.04 8.16
CA CYS A 177 -7.81 4.24 6.96
C CYS A 177 -7.04 2.91 6.89
N TYR A 178 -6.01 2.73 7.72
CA TYR A 178 -5.12 1.55 7.74
C TYR A 178 -4.72 1.15 9.18
N PRO A 179 -5.69 0.95 10.11
CA PRO A 179 -5.40 0.43 11.45
C PRO A 179 -4.69 -0.92 11.35
N GLU A 180 -3.78 -1.20 12.29
CA GLU A 180 -2.99 -2.44 12.32
C GLU A 180 -2.24 -2.79 11.02
N VAL A 181 -1.93 -1.79 10.17
CA VAL A 181 -1.05 -1.96 8.99
C VAL A 181 0.35 -1.39 9.26
N VAL A 182 0.43 -0.20 9.86
CA VAL A 182 1.70 0.50 10.13
C VAL A 182 2.20 0.14 11.54
N ALA A 183 3.09 -0.84 11.64
CA ALA A 183 3.52 -1.38 12.93
C ALA A 183 4.38 -0.42 13.77
N ARG A 184 5.25 0.40 13.14
CA ARG A 184 6.04 1.49 13.74
C ARG A 184 6.34 2.55 12.68
N VAL A 185 6.44 3.81 13.09
CA VAL A 185 6.98 4.91 12.29
C VAL A 185 8.24 5.42 12.99
N TYR A 186 9.30 5.67 12.21
CA TYR A 186 10.56 6.21 12.71
C TYR A 186 10.78 7.60 12.12
N LYS A 187 11.30 8.53 12.93
CA LYS A 187 11.89 9.78 12.44
C LYS A 187 13.39 9.56 12.20
N GLU A 188 13.99 10.41 11.38
CA GLU A 188 15.44 10.63 11.37
C GLU A 188 16.05 10.77 12.78
N ASP A 189 17.36 10.49 12.88
CA ASP A 189 18.20 10.38 14.09
C ASP A 189 17.96 9.20 15.04
N VAL A 190 16.90 8.38 14.91
CA VAL A 190 16.60 7.29 15.88
C VAL A 190 17.45 6.00 15.73
N MET A 191 18.74 6.14 15.43
CA MET A 191 19.67 5.03 15.15
C MET A 191 19.74 3.92 16.22
N PRO A 192 19.72 4.21 17.54
CA PRO A 192 19.64 3.16 18.55
C PRO A 192 18.35 2.34 18.41
N THR A 193 17.21 3.02 18.28
CA THR A 193 15.87 2.41 18.18
C THR A 193 15.66 1.62 16.89
N LEU A 194 16.29 2.04 15.78
CA LEU A 194 16.30 1.24 14.55
C LEU A 194 17.07 -0.08 14.74
N ARG A 195 18.20 -0.06 15.46
CA ARG A 195 19.03 -1.26 15.69
C ARG A 195 18.43 -2.21 16.73
N GLU A 196 17.52 -1.75 17.58
CA GLU A 196 16.70 -2.62 18.43
C GLU A 196 15.80 -3.53 17.59
N THR A 197 15.10 -2.98 16.60
CA THR A 197 14.04 -3.66 15.83
C THR A 197 14.47 -4.27 14.50
N ILE A 198 15.48 -3.70 13.84
CA ILE A 198 15.94 -4.07 12.50
C ILE A 198 17.43 -4.43 12.56
N ASP A 199 17.83 -5.47 11.84
CA ASP A 199 19.24 -5.84 11.71
C ASP A 199 20.01 -4.86 10.83
N ILE A 200 21.27 -4.56 11.19
CA ILE A 200 22.06 -3.51 10.54
C ILE A 200 22.28 -3.73 9.03
N GLU A 201 22.26 -4.99 8.58
CA GLU A 201 22.34 -5.40 7.16
C GLU A 201 21.04 -5.11 6.37
N ASN A 202 19.94 -4.80 7.05
CA ASN A 202 18.65 -4.43 6.48
C ASN A 202 18.38 -2.91 6.55
N ILE A 203 19.23 -2.14 7.24
CA ILE A 203 19.13 -0.68 7.36
C ILE A 203 19.99 -0.02 6.26
N PRO A 204 19.48 0.96 5.49
CA PRO A 204 20.28 1.69 4.48
C PRO A 204 21.51 2.40 5.04
N THR A 205 22.55 2.54 4.22
CA THR A 205 23.78 3.28 4.57
C THR A 205 23.51 4.76 4.93
N GLN A 206 22.57 5.43 4.25
CA GLN A 206 22.17 6.81 4.59
C GLN A 206 21.54 6.93 6.00
N TYR A 207 20.99 5.84 6.53
CA TYR A 207 20.52 5.73 7.91
C TYR A 207 21.46 4.85 8.74
N GLY A 208 22.78 5.08 8.65
CA GLY A 208 23.78 4.48 9.54
C GLY A 208 23.83 2.93 9.59
N GLY A 209 23.29 2.27 8.56
CA GLY A 209 23.30 0.83 8.38
C GLY A 209 24.35 0.35 7.37
N ARG A 210 24.16 -0.87 6.85
CA ARG A 210 25.07 -1.51 5.89
C ARG A 210 24.44 -1.81 4.53
N LEU A 211 23.11 -1.67 4.39
CA LEU A 211 22.42 -1.95 3.14
C LEU A 211 22.71 -0.83 2.13
N ASN A 212 23.54 -1.12 1.13
CA ASN A 212 23.85 -0.19 0.05
C ASN A 212 22.68 -0.17 -0.97
N ILE A 213 21.74 0.77 -0.79
CA ILE A 213 20.65 1.02 -1.74
C ILE A 213 21.01 2.24 -2.59
N LYS A 214 20.85 2.15 -3.91
CA LYS A 214 20.96 3.29 -4.84
C LYS A 214 19.58 3.88 -5.09
N PRO A 215 19.45 5.18 -5.42
CA PRO A 215 18.14 5.79 -5.75
C PRO A 215 17.33 5.05 -6.84
N VAL A 216 17.99 4.35 -7.77
CA VAL A 216 17.32 3.54 -8.80
C VAL A 216 16.59 2.30 -8.23
N ASP A 217 16.98 1.82 -7.04
CA ASP A 217 16.35 0.67 -6.39
C ASP A 217 15.02 1.06 -5.67
N PHE A 218 14.72 2.36 -5.51
CA PHE A 218 13.51 2.91 -4.86
C PHE A 218 12.30 2.99 -5.82
N ALA A 219 12.22 2.15 -6.87
CA ALA A 219 11.20 2.29 -7.92
C ALA A 219 10.71 1.01 -8.63
N THR A 220 11.45 -0.11 -8.54
CA THR A 220 11.29 -1.23 -9.51
C THR A 220 11.44 -2.65 -8.95
N GLN A 221 11.98 -2.85 -7.75
CA GLN A 221 12.37 -4.19 -7.29
C GLN A 221 11.33 -4.82 -6.35
N LEU A 222 10.77 -5.97 -6.75
CA LEU A 222 10.05 -6.88 -5.87
C LEU A 222 11.01 -7.48 -4.83
N CYS A 223 10.51 -7.71 -3.62
CA CYS A 223 11.26 -8.45 -2.59
C CYS A 223 11.67 -9.84 -3.14
N PRO A 224 12.96 -10.25 -3.10
CA PRO A 224 13.43 -11.47 -3.77
C PRO A 224 12.67 -12.75 -3.39
N VAL A 225 12.17 -12.86 -2.16
CA VAL A 225 11.35 -14.01 -1.71
C VAL A 225 10.00 -14.05 -2.44
N ILE A 226 9.39 -12.90 -2.76
CA ILE A 226 8.16 -12.81 -3.54
C ILE A 226 8.47 -13.10 -5.01
N ALA A 227 9.55 -12.53 -5.55
CA ALA A 227 9.98 -12.78 -6.93
C ALA A 227 10.35 -14.25 -7.21
N GLN A 228 10.74 -15.02 -6.19
CA GLN A 228 10.96 -16.47 -6.26
C GLN A 228 9.69 -17.30 -6.06
N ALA A 229 8.67 -16.76 -5.38
CA ALA A 229 7.42 -17.46 -5.08
C ALA A 229 6.36 -17.33 -6.19
N ILE A 230 6.36 -16.23 -6.95
CA ILE A 230 5.40 -16.03 -8.05
C ILE A 230 5.85 -16.73 -9.34
N LYS A 231 4.90 -17.34 -10.04
CA LYS A 231 5.10 -17.91 -11.37
C LYS A 231 5.00 -16.79 -12.40
N TRP A 232 6.15 -16.27 -12.85
CA TRP A 232 6.23 -15.26 -13.91
C TRP A 232 5.62 -15.76 -15.23
N GLU A 233 4.90 -14.88 -15.91
CA GLU A 233 4.26 -15.09 -17.20
C GLU A 233 4.67 -13.94 -18.16
N GLY A 234 4.25 -14.00 -19.43
CA GLY A 234 4.46 -12.90 -20.37
C GLY A 234 5.92 -12.71 -20.84
N THR A 235 6.25 -11.49 -21.25
CA THR A 235 7.50 -11.17 -21.98
C THR A 235 8.68 -10.82 -21.07
N LEU A 236 8.43 -10.23 -19.90
CA LEU A 236 9.45 -9.62 -19.03
C LEU A 236 10.09 -10.56 -17.99
N ARG A 237 9.65 -11.83 -17.91
CA ARG A 237 10.31 -12.98 -17.24
C ARG A 237 11.23 -12.66 -16.04
N GLY A 238 10.69 -12.04 -15.00
CA GLY A 238 11.43 -11.71 -13.77
C GLY A 238 11.42 -10.23 -13.39
N GLU A 239 11.03 -9.35 -14.32
CA GLU A 239 10.94 -7.90 -14.11
C GLU A 239 9.50 -7.40 -14.04
N ILE A 240 9.25 -6.35 -13.24
CA ILE A 240 7.95 -5.67 -13.18
C ILE A 240 7.87 -4.71 -14.38
N PRO A 241 6.79 -4.75 -15.20
CA PRO A 241 6.59 -3.73 -16.23
C PRO A 241 6.43 -2.33 -15.63
N ALA A 242 6.88 -1.32 -16.37
CA ALA A 242 6.55 0.07 -16.10
C ALA A 242 5.03 0.32 -16.09
N GLY A 243 4.58 1.28 -15.29
CA GLY A 243 3.17 1.64 -15.12
C GLY A 243 2.49 0.91 -13.95
N PRO A 244 1.18 1.12 -13.77
CA PRO A 244 0.41 0.55 -12.68
C PRO A 244 0.29 -0.98 -12.79
N ILE A 245 0.35 -1.65 -11.63
CA ILE A 245 0.04 -3.08 -11.47
C ILE A 245 -1.05 -3.26 -10.41
N LYS A 246 -1.91 -4.25 -10.58
CA LYS A 246 -2.93 -4.67 -9.60
C LYS A 246 -2.97 -6.18 -9.45
N PHE A 247 -3.50 -6.65 -8.32
CA PHE A 247 -3.80 -8.06 -8.10
C PHE A 247 -5.22 -8.35 -8.55
N VAL A 248 -5.40 -9.45 -9.28
CA VAL A 248 -6.71 -9.98 -9.69
C VAL A 248 -6.89 -11.41 -9.18
N VAL A 249 -8.13 -11.86 -9.13
CA VAL A 249 -8.56 -13.22 -8.76
C VAL A 249 -9.47 -13.78 -9.86
N ASP A 250 -9.29 -15.06 -10.19
CA ASP A 250 -10.16 -15.79 -11.12
C ASP A 250 -11.31 -16.51 -10.40
N GLU A 251 -12.25 -17.08 -11.17
CA GLU A 251 -13.44 -17.79 -10.67
C GLU A 251 -13.10 -19.00 -9.77
N GLN A 252 -11.86 -19.50 -9.80
CA GLN A 252 -11.38 -20.63 -8.98
C GLN A 252 -10.64 -20.15 -7.72
N GLY A 253 -10.56 -18.83 -7.49
CA GLY A 253 -9.79 -18.21 -6.41
C GLY A 253 -8.31 -18.04 -6.71
N GLY A 254 -7.85 -18.39 -7.93
CA GLY A 254 -6.47 -18.25 -8.36
C GLY A 254 -6.07 -16.78 -8.48
N ARG A 255 -4.98 -16.38 -7.82
CA ARG A 255 -4.52 -14.98 -7.79
C ARG A 255 -3.46 -14.72 -8.85
N SER A 256 -3.55 -13.56 -9.51
CA SER A 256 -2.63 -13.12 -10.56
C SER A 256 -2.23 -11.65 -10.40
N ILE A 257 -1.09 -11.28 -10.95
CA ILE A 257 -0.61 -9.89 -11.05
C ILE A 257 -0.80 -9.42 -12.48
N VAL A 258 -1.48 -8.29 -12.67
CA VAL A 258 -1.81 -7.72 -13.97
C VAL A 258 -1.32 -6.28 -14.05
N ALA A 259 -0.63 -5.94 -15.14
CA ALA A 259 -0.22 -4.58 -15.47
C ALA A 259 -1.30 -3.89 -16.29
N VAL A 260 -1.67 -2.68 -15.86
CA VAL A 260 -2.83 -1.93 -16.37
C VAL A 260 -2.43 -0.52 -16.84
N GLY A 261 -3.36 0.43 -16.94
CA GLY A 261 -3.10 1.80 -17.38
C GLY A 261 -3.06 1.96 -18.90
N THR A 262 -2.81 3.19 -19.35
CA THR A 262 -2.88 3.58 -20.77
C THR A 262 -1.50 3.73 -21.40
N ALA A 263 -1.25 3.05 -22.51
CA ALA A 263 -0.03 3.15 -23.30
C ALA A 263 -0.04 4.36 -24.26
N THR A 264 1.14 4.74 -24.74
CA THR A 264 1.32 5.80 -25.75
C THR A 264 0.39 5.57 -26.95
N GLY A 265 -0.41 6.59 -27.29
CA GLY A 265 -1.46 6.48 -28.32
C GLY A 265 -2.86 6.14 -27.79
N GLY A 266 -3.08 6.10 -26.46
CA GLY A 266 -4.40 5.98 -25.85
C GLY A 266 -4.93 4.55 -25.74
N LYS A 267 -4.12 3.53 -26.06
CA LYS A 267 -4.51 2.13 -25.92
C LYS A 267 -4.42 1.69 -24.46
N MET A 268 -5.54 1.27 -23.87
CA MET A 268 -5.54 0.63 -22.55
C MET A 268 -4.73 -0.68 -22.59
N ARG A 269 -3.93 -0.91 -21.55
CA ARG A 269 -3.18 -2.14 -21.30
C ARG A 269 -3.91 -2.96 -20.24
N LYS A 270 -3.88 -4.28 -20.41
CA LYS A 270 -4.20 -5.28 -19.39
C LYS A 270 -3.38 -6.53 -19.71
N GLU A 271 -2.26 -6.71 -19.01
CA GLU A 271 -1.24 -7.73 -19.32
C GLU A 271 -0.93 -8.59 -18.09
N LEU A 272 -0.97 -9.92 -18.23
CA LEU A 272 -0.64 -10.86 -17.16
C LEU A 272 0.88 -10.89 -16.93
N VAL A 273 1.32 -10.49 -15.73
CA VAL A 273 2.74 -10.42 -15.32
C VAL A 273 3.18 -11.70 -14.61
N ALA A 274 2.33 -12.22 -13.72
CA ALA A 274 2.62 -13.43 -12.96
C ALA A 274 1.33 -14.05 -12.38
N ARG A 275 1.41 -15.32 -12.01
CA ARG A 275 0.42 -16.03 -11.19
C ARG A 275 1.01 -16.31 -9.81
N ILE A 276 0.16 -16.29 -8.79
CA ILE A 276 0.52 -16.70 -7.43
C ILE A 276 0.07 -18.17 -7.28
N PRO A 277 1.00 -19.11 -7.02
CA PRO A 277 0.67 -20.52 -6.78
C PRO A 277 0.17 -20.78 -5.35
#